data_AF-A0A2E5XW68-F1
#
_entry.id   AF-A0A2E5XW68-F1
#
_cell.length_a   1.000
_cell.length_b   1.000
_cell.length_c   1.000
_cell.angle_alpha   90.00
_cell.angle_beta   90.00
_cell.angle_gamma   90.00
#
_symmetry.space_group_name_H-M   'P 1'
#
loop_
_entity.id
_entity.type
_entity.pdbx_description
1 polymer ?
#
loop_
_entity_poly.entity_id
_entity_poly.type
_entity_poly.pdbx_seq_one_letter_code
_entity_poly.pdbx_strand_id
1 'polypeptide(L)' 'MKNYFIYVLLLSFIAIGCSDKCVECSDCPDDVTLTDASGNDVASLEVCEDDFDTKEEYDQVISLTEGFGCECK' A
#
# COMPACT_ATOMS: atom_id res chain seq x y z
N MET A 1 -18.83 -3.42 -20.79
CA MET A 1 -18.29 -2.92 -19.51
C MET A 1 -16.83 -2.65 -19.76
N LYS A 2 -16.40 -1.39 -19.68
CA LYS A 2 -15.00 -1.00 -19.94
C LYS A 2 -14.29 -1.11 -18.59
N ASN A 3 -13.63 -2.24 -18.37
CA ASN A 3 -12.86 -2.49 -17.15
C ASN A 3 -11.52 -1.77 -17.35
N TYR A 4 -11.34 -0.66 -16.64
CA TYR A 4 -10.07 0.06 -16.59
C TYR A 4 -9.24 -0.54 -15.46
N PHE A 5 -8.41 -1.55 -15.79
CA PHE A 5 -7.40 -2.07 -14.85
C PHE A 5 -6.37 -0.96 -14.60
N ILE A 6 -6.43 -0.32 -13.44
CA ILE A 6 -5.44 0.67 -13.01
C ILE A 6 -4.40 -0.08 -12.18
N TYR A 7 -3.23 -0.31 -12.78
CA TYR A 7 -2.07 -0.85 -12.08
C TYR A 7 -1.41 0.29 -11.28
N VAL A 8 -1.63 0.32 -9.97
CA VAL A 8 -0.89 1.21 -9.07
C VAL A 8 0.46 0.55 -8.79
N LEU A 9 1.48 1.00 -9.51
CA LEU A 9 2.85 0.51 -9.37
C LEU A 9 3.48 1.24 -8.17
N LEU A 10 3.35 0.66 -6.98
CA LEU A 10 4.05 1.14 -5.79
C LEU A 10 5.53 0.76 -5.92
N LEU A 11 6.39 1.77 -5.93
CA LEU A 11 7.84 1.64 -6.02
C LEU A 11 8.35 0.85 -4.81
N SER A 12 9.08 -0.23 -5.08
CA SER A 12 9.69 -1.11 -4.09
C SER A 12 10.81 -0.38 -3.34
N PHE A 13 10.54 0.06 -2.11
CA PHE A 13 11.54 0.57 -1.18
C PHE A 13 12.04 -0.57 -0.28
N ILE A 14 13.36 -0.63 -0.09
CA ILE A 14 14.06 -1.71 0.59
C ILE A 14 14.03 -1.41 2.09
N ALA A 15 13.30 -2.23 2.85
CA ALA A 15 13.13 -2.10 4.30
C ALA A 15 14.46 -2.33 5.06
N ILE A 16 14.94 -1.29 5.73
CA ILE A 16 15.88 -1.40 6.85
C ILE A 16 15.51 -0.38 7.92
N GLY A 17 14.64 -0.72 8.87
CA GLY A 17 14.81 -0.19 10.23
C GLY A 17 13.56 0.03 11.08
N CYS A 18 13.18 -0.99 11.84
CA CYS A 18 12.63 -0.91 13.20
C CYS A 18 12.01 0.46 13.59
N SER A 19 10.74 0.65 13.26
CA SER A 19 9.84 1.59 13.94
C SER A 19 8.43 0.97 14.05
N ASP A 20 7.86 0.98 15.25
CA ASP A 20 6.65 0.22 15.68
C ASP A 20 5.31 0.63 15.00
N LYS A 21 5.33 1.30 13.84
CA LYS A 21 4.11 1.77 13.16
C LYS A 21 4.03 1.19 11.74
N CYS A 22 3.69 -0.08 11.70
CA CYS A 22 3.17 -0.73 10.50
C CYS A 22 1.65 -0.75 10.58
N VAL A 23 1.00 -0.51 9.46
CA VAL A 23 -0.44 -0.74 9.28
C VAL A 23 -0.66 -1.75 8.18
N GLU A 24 -1.68 -2.57 8.34
CA GLU A 24 -2.09 -3.53 7.32
C GLU A 24 -3.23 -2.91 6.50
N CYS A 25 -2.97 -2.66 5.22
CA CYS A 25 -3.97 -2.24 4.25
C CYS A 25 -4.61 -3.46 3.59
N SER A 26 -5.93 -3.59 3.75
CA SER A 26 -6.73 -4.71 3.25
C SER A 26 -8.13 -4.24 2.86
N ASP A 27 -9.08 -5.16 2.63
CA ASP A 27 -10.49 -4.84 2.34
C ASP A 27 -10.68 -3.86 1.16
N CYS A 28 -9.83 -3.96 0.14
CA CYS A 28 -9.94 -3.17 -1.07
C CYS A 28 -11.12 -3.58 -1.95
N PRO A 29 -11.67 -2.67 -2.78
CA PRO A 29 -12.66 -3.01 -3.80
C PRO A 29 -12.10 -4.02 -4.82
N ASP A 30 -12.98 -4.81 -5.45
CA ASP A 30 -12.59 -5.84 -6.44
C ASP A 30 -11.76 -5.30 -7.63
N ASP A 31 -11.85 -4.00 -7.90
CA ASP A 31 -11.12 -3.32 -8.98
C ASP A 31 -9.72 -2.84 -8.57
N VAL A 32 -9.32 -3.02 -7.30
CA VAL A 32 -8.03 -2.62 -6.74
C VAL A 32 -7.24 -3.88 -6.38
N THR A 33 -6.07 -4.03 -6.99
CA THR A 33 -5.14 -5.11 -6.68
C THR A 33 -4.01 -4.54 -5.84
N LEU A 34 -3.79 -5.11 -4.66
CA LEU A 34 -2.60 -4.85 -3.86
C LEU A 34 -1.47 -5.74 -4.34
N THR A 35 -0.28 -5.17 -4.48
CA THR A 35 0.90 -5.90 -4.92
C THR A 35 2.01 -5.69 -3.89
N ASP A 36 2.63 -6.79 -3.46
CA ASP A 36 3.77 -6.72 -2.55
C ASP A 36 5.04 -6.18 -3.25
N ALA A 37 6.09 -5.91 -2.48
CA ALA A 37 7.38 -5.46 -3.00
C ALA A 37 8.07 -6.48 -3.93
N SER A 38 7.63 -7.74 -3.94
CA SER A 38 8.10 -8.80 -4.83
C SER A 38 7.30 -8.89 -6.13
N GLY A 39 6.28 -8.04 -6.30
CA GLY A 39 5.44 -8.00 -7.49
C GLY A 39 4.32 -9.05 -7.49
N ASN A 40 3.99 -9.64 -6.35
CA ASN A 40 2.90 -10.62 -6.25
C ASN A 40 1.61 -9.94 -5.77
N ASP A 41 0.49 -10.37 -6.34
CA ASP A 41 -0.83 -9.95 -5.87
C ASP A 41 -1.07 -10.52 -4.47
N VAL A 42 -1.41 -9.65 -3.54
CA VAL A 42 -1.65 -9.98 -2.13
C VAL A 42 -3.04 -9.52 -1.70
N ALA A 43 -3.61 -10.22 -0.72
CA ALA A 43 -4.89 -9.83 -0.13
C ALA A 43 -4.77 -8.64 0.83
N SER A 44 -3.58 -8.44 1.40
CA SER A 44 -3.25 -7.32 2.26
C SER A 44 -1.79 -6.90 2.06
N LEU A 45 -1.53 -5.61 2.28
CA LEU A 45 -0.21 -4.99 2.18
C LEU A 45 0.15 -4.38 3.54
N GLU A 46 1.27 -4.80 4.10
CA GLU A 46 1.85 -4.16 5.27
C GLU A 46 2.64 -2.93 4.81
N VAL A 47 2.32 -1.77 5.39
CA VAL A 47 2.98 -0.50 5.09
C VAL A 47 3.55 0.04 6.40
N CYS A 48 4.86 0.17 6.48
CA CYS A 48 5.53 0.63 7.69
C CYS A 48 6.09 2.05 7.52
N GLU A 49 6.05 2.86 8.59
CA GLU A 49 6.57 4.23 8.56
C GLU A 49 8.08 4.28 8.23
N ASP A 50 8.84 3.22 8.55
CA ASP A 50 10.26 3.09 8.23
C ASP A 50 10.57 2.72 6.77
N ASP A 51 9.55 2.33 5.99
CA ASP A 51 9.71 2.15 4.53
C ASP A 51 9.83 3.50 3.78
N PHE A 52 9.62 4.62 4.48
CA PHE A 52 9.59 5.97 3.91
C PHE A 52 10.66 6.88 4.54
N ASP A 53 11.20 7.80 3.74
CA ASP A 53 12.18 8.79 4.21
C ASP A 53 11.53 9.84 5.12
N THR A 54 10.23 10.08 4.94
CA THR A 54 9.46 11.06 5.72
C THR A 54 8.09 10.53 6.13
N LYS A 55 7.62 10.99 7.30
CA LYS A 55 6.25 10.71 7.76
C LYS A 55 5.17 11.17 6.78
N GLU A 56 5.43 12.26 6.04
CA GLU A 56 4.49 12.77 5.06
C GLU A 56 4.29 11.80 3.89
N GLU A 57 5.36 11.14 3.42
CA GLU A 57 5.26 10.12 2.37
C GLU A 57 4.50 8.88 2.85
N TYR A 58 4.78 8.43 4.08
CA TYR A 58 4.01 7.37 4.72
C TYR A 58 2.52 7.72 4.79
N ASP A 59 2.17 8.88 5.36
CA ASP A 59 0.78 9.33 5.52
C ASP A 59 0.09 9.50 4.14
N GLN A 60 0.82 9.94 3.10
CA GLN A 60 0.31 10.04 1.73
C GLN A 60 0.00 8.67 1.12
N VAL A 61 0.85 7.66 1.31
CA VAL A 61 0.59 6.30 0.79
C VAL A 61 -0.61 5.67 1.48
N ILE A 62 -0.75 5.84 2.80
CA ILE A 62 -1.95 5.39 3.52
C ILE A 62 -3.20 6.10 2.99
N SER A 63 -3.18 7.44 2.93
CA SER A 63 -4.32 8.21 2.44
C SER A 63 -4.68 7.91 0.99
N LEU A 64 -3.70 7.58 0.15
CA LEU A 64 -3.92 7.20 -1.24
C LEU A 64 -4.56 5.81 -1.32
N THR A 65 -4.06 4.86 -0.54
CA THR A 65 -4.58 3.48 -0.47
C THR A 65 -6.01 3.47 0.05
N GLU A 66 -6.29 4.23 1.11
CA GLU A 66 -7.65 4.45 1.61
C GLU A 66 -8.53 5.25 0.62
N GLY A 67 -7.93 6.19 -0.11
CA GLY A 67 -8.60 6.94 -1.17
C GLY A 67 -9.05 6.06 -2.35
N PHE A 68 -8.37 4.93 -2.57
CA PHE A 68 -8.80 3.89 -3.51
C PHE A 68 -9.87 2.95 -2.93
N GLY A 69 -10.25 3.12 -1.65
CA GLY A 69 -11.31 2.39 -0.98
C GLY A 69 -10.84 1.19 -0.17
N CYS A 70 -9.53 1.00 0.02
CA CYS A 70 -8.98 0.02 0.95
C CYS A 70 -9.10 0.51 2.41
N GLU A 71 -8.96 -0.38 3.37
CA GLU A 71 -8.93 -0.06 4.80
C GLU A 71 -7.55 -0.38 5.37
N CYS A 72 -6.86 0.60 5.96
CA CYS A 72 -5.54 0.44 6.59
C CYS A 72 -5.66 0.52 8.11
N LYS A 73 -5.18 -0.49 8.86
CA LYS A 73 -5.35 -0.61 10.32
C LYS A 73 -4.06 -0.92 11.07
#